data_AF-A0A7S2YDC4-F1
#
_entry.id   AF-A0A7S2YDC4-F1
#
_cell.length_a   1.000
_cell.length_b   1.000
_cell.length_c   1.000
_cell.angle_alpha   90.00
_cell.angle_beta   90.00
_cell.angle_gamma   90.00
#
_symmetry.space_group_name_H-M   'P 1'
#
loop_
_entity.id
_entity.type
_entity.pdbx_description
1 polymer ?
#
loop_
_entity_poly.entity_id
_entity_poly.type
_entity_poly.pdbx_seq_one_letter_code
_entity_poly.pdbx_strand_id
1 'polypeptide(L)'
;GHKEKKPDCADALFQRMKEGYLGGDEALKPTEHVYSVINWAWCASDHPEQATEVLNEWVAAVEAGNLQRKPNSREFGGVLQAWLRSDRPDAAERAESVLELMIQSSADQGDSLPNVVSFSSVISAYVKSKAPHSGERALNLLKVQKKLAEKHGNTLVRPNFLTYSGVMMALILSGGGSAEVELDRIMDELADKEDGFFREFRTTELLGKIKTALHRSPFPSKSRLLHKCEKLESSCGAQTLS
;
A
#
# COMPACT_ATOMS: atom_id res chain seq x y z
N GLY A 1 28.92 -1.49 -1.19
CA GLY A 1 29.97 -1.42 -2.25
C GLY A 1 29.56 -0.57 -3.45
N HIS A 2 28.96 -1.16 -4.49
CA HIS A 2 28.55 -0.45 -5.72
C HIS A 2 27.06 -0.08 -5.82
N LYS A 3 26.17 -0.69 -5.00
CA LYS A 3 24.74 -0.37 -4.95
C LYS A 3 24.42 0.84 -4.05
N GLU A 4 25.16 1.01 -2.96
CA GLU A 4 24.99 2.13 -2.01
C GLU A 4 25.41 3.50 -2.60
N LYS A 5 26.36 3.56 -3.53
CA LYS A 5 26.86 4.83 -4.09
C LYS A 5 26.02 5.43 -5.23
N LYS A 6 24.96 4.75 -5.66
CA LYS A 6 24.16 5.17 -6.83
C LYS A 6 23.18 6.32 -6.56
N PRO A 7 22.42 6.34 -5.45
CA PRO A 7 21.48 7.42 -5.21
C PRO A 7 22.19 8.70 -4.76
N ASP A 8 23.23 8.63 -3.92
CA ASP A 8 23.91 9.83 -3.39
C ASP A 8 24.52 10.69 -4.50
N CYS A 9 25.13 10.07 -5.52
CA CYS A 9 25.67 10.81 -6.67
C CYS A 9 24.55 11.44 -7.52
N ALA A 10 23.43 10.73 -7.69
CA ALA A 10 22.29 11.26 -8.42
C ALA A 10 21.63 12.42 -7.65
N ASP A 11 21.55 12.31 -6.33
CA ASP A 11 21.03 13.36 -5.45
C ASP A 11 21.96 14.57 -5.46
N ALA A 12 23.27 14.39 -5.34
CA ALA A 12 24.22 15.51 -5.43
C ALA A 12 24.11 16.27 -6.76
N LEU A 13 23.89 15.58 -7.87
CA LEU A 13 23.62 16.22 -9.17
C LEU A 13 22.26 16.94 -9.18
N PHE A 14 21.24 16.33 -8.59
CA PHE A 14 19.92 16.91 -8.46
C PHE A 14 19.92 18.19 -7.60
N GLN A 15 20.59 18.19 -6.45
CA GLN A 15 20.75 19.36 -5.59
C GLN A 15 21.51 20.48 -6.31
N ARG A 16 22.61 20.15 -7.01
CA ARG A 16 23.36 21.14 -7.81
C ARG A 16 22.52 21.75 -8.94
N MET A 17 21.67 20.95 -9.57
CA MET A 17 20.72 21.43 -10.58
C MET A 17 19.73 22.43 -9.96
N LYS A 18 19.18 22.11 -8.78
CA LYS A 18 18.29 23.01 -8.03
C LYS A 18 18.98 24.31 -7.60
N GLU A 19 20.20 24.23 -7.07
CA GLU A 19 20.98 25.40 -6.68
C GLU A 19 21.26 26.32 -7.87
N GLY A 20 21.63 25.76 -9.02
CA GLY A 20 21.86 26.52 -10.25
C GLY A 20 20.59 27.21 -10.76
N TYR A 21 19.45 26.52 -10.70
CA TYR A 21 18.15 27.12 -11.03
C TYR A 21 17.79 28.27 -10.10
N LEU A 22 17.96 28.10 -8.78
CA LEU A 22 17.76 29.17 -7.79
C LEU A 22 18.75 30.33 -7.98
N GLY A 23 19.94 30.06 -8.52
CA GLY A 23 20.92 31.06 -8.96
C GLY A 23 20.53 31.83 -10.22
N GLY A 24 19.40 31.51 -10.85
CA GLY A 24 18.85 32.19 -12.03
C GLY A 24 19.13 31.51 -13.36
N ASP A 25 19.75 30.32 -13.36
CA ASP A 25 19.97 29.55 -14.59
C ASP A 25 18.74 28.70 -14.95
N GLU A 26 17.87 29.24 -15.79
CA GLU A 26 16.67 28.56 -16.30
C GLU A 26 16.97 27.24 -17.03
N ALA A 27 18.18 27.05 -17.57
CA ALA A 27 18.55 25.79 -18.23
C ALA A 27 18.68 24.62 -17.23
N LEU A 28 18.87 24.94 -15.95
CA LEU A 28 18.97 23.98 -14.85
C LEU A 28 17.63 23.75 -14.15
N LYS A 29 16.51 24.26 -14.69
CA LYS A 29 15.18 23.98 -14.12
C LYS A 29 14.91 22.46 -14.07
N PRO A 30 14.74 21.84 -12.89
CA PRO A 30 14.48 20.41 -12.81
C PRO A 30 13.16 20.06 -13.50
N THR A 31 13.20 19.00 -14.32
CA THR A 31 12.02 18.50 -15.03
C THR A 31 11.42 17.29 -14.32
N GLU A 32 10.19 16.92 -14.68
CA GLU A 32 9.51 15.75 -14.14
C GLU A 32 10.29 14.44 -14.38
N HIS A 33 11.07 14.40 -15.46
CA HIS A 33 11.96 13.26 -15.72
C HIS A 33 13.07 13.16 -14.68
N VAL A 34 13.68 14.29 -14.31
CA VAL A 34 14.73 14.33 -13.29
C VAL A 34 14.18 13.87 -11.94
N TYR A 35 13.03 14.40 -11.51
CA TYR A 35 12.35 13.96 -10.29
C TYR A 35 12.03 12.45 -10.30
N SER A 36 11.52 11.93 -11.43
CA SER A 36 11.27 10.51 -11.59
C SER A 36 12.54 9.67 -11.42
N VAL A 37 13.65 10.08 -12.03
CA VAL A 37 14.93 9.35 -11.95
C VAL A 37 15.45 9.31 -10.52
N ILE A 38 15.47 10.44 -9.80
CA ILE A 38 15.97 10.47 -8.42
C ILE A 38 15.05 9.70 -7.47
N ASN A 39 13.72 9.78 -7.65
CA ASN A 39 12.76 8.98 -6.87
C ASN A 39 13.02 7.47 -7.05
N TRP A 40 13.18 7.01 -8.30
CA TRP A 40 13.47 5.60 -8.59
C TRP A 40 14.83 5.17 -8.04
N ALA A 41 15.84 6.04 -8.07
CA ALA A 41 17.16 5.75 -7.50
C ALA A 41 17.06 5.49 -5.98
N TRP A 42 16.34 6.34 -5.24
CA TRP A 42 16.12 6.15 -3.80
C TRP A 42 15.27 4.90 -3.50
N CYS A 43 14.20 4.66 -4.26
CA CYS A 43 13.37 3.47 -4.13
C CYS A 43 14.18 2.18 -4.34
N ALA A 44 15.02 2.14 -5.38
CA ALA A 44 15.82 0.96 -5.71
C ALA A 44 16.91 0.66 -4.67
N SER A 45 17.34 1.67 -3.92
CA SER A 45 18.35 1.56 -2.87
C SER A 45 17.79 1.44 -1.45
N ASP A 46 16.48 1.19 -1.29
CA ASP A 46 15.84 0.99 0.03
C ASP A 46 15.97 2.21 0.98
N HIS A 47 15.94 3.41 0.41
CA HIS A 47 15.92 4.68 1.13
C HIS A 47 14.56 5.38 1.00
N PRO A 48 13.52 4.84 1.66
CA PRO A 48 12.14 5.30 1.43
C PRO A 48 11.86 6.70 1.98
N GLU A 49 12.63 7.19 2.97
CA GLU A 49 12.47 8.56 3.48
C GLU A 49 12.86 9.57 2.39
N GLN A 50 14.06 9.45 1.82
CA GLN A 50 14.53 10.32 0.74
C GLN A 50 13.64 10.23 -0.49
N ALA A 51 13.16 9.03 -0.83
CA ALA A 51 12.19 8.87 -1.93
C ALA A 51 10.87 9.61 -1.64
N THR A 52 10.41 9.61 -0.38
CA THR A 52 9.22 10.34 0.07
C THR A 52 9.43 11.85 0.05
N GLU A 53 10.60 12.33 0.48
CA GLU A 53 10.96 13.76 0.41
C GLU A 53 10.93 14.27 -1.04
N VAL A 54 11.51 13.52 -1.97
CA VAL A 54 11.46 13.83 -3.40
C VAL A 54 10.03 13.84 -3.94
N LEU A 55 9.17 12.88 -3.54
CA LEU A 55 7.76 12.88 -3.94
C LEU A 55 7.01 14.11 -3.42
N ASN A 56 7.22 14.49 -2.15
CA ASN A 56 6.62 15.68 -1.55
C ASN A 56 7.06 16.95 -2.28
N GLU A 57 8.37 17.07 -2.56
CA GLU A 57 8.93 18.20 -3.31
C GLU A 57 8.33 18.27 -4.72
N TRP A 58 8.17 17.13 -5.41
CA TRP A 58 7.55 17.10 -6.73
C TRP A 58 6.09 17.56 -6.68
N VAL A 59 5.27 17.05 -5.75
CA VAL A 59 3.87 17.47 -5.62
C VAL A 59 3.79 18.98 -5.35
N ALA A 60 4.59 19.50 -4.41
CA ALA A 60 4.64 20.92 -4.11
C ALA A 60 5.09 21.78 -5.31
N ALA A 61 6.05 21.29 -6.12
CA ALA A 61 6.49 21.98 -7.31
C ALA A 61 5.40 22.05 -8.41
N VAL A 62 4.51 21.05 -8.49
CA VAL A 62 3.34 21.12 -9.39
C VAL A 62 2.30 22.11 -8.86
N GLU A 63 2.02 22.08 -7.56
CA GLU A 63 1.08 23.02 -6.91
C GLU A 63 1.55 24.48 -7.03
N ALA A 64 2.86 24.72 -7.00
CA ALA A 64 3.47 26.01 -7.24
C ALA A 64 3.50 26.43 -8.73
N GLY A 65 3.07 25.57 -9.66
CA GLY A 65 3.11 25.81 -11.11
C GLY A 65 4.50 25.69 -11.74
N ASN A 66 5.50 25.19 -11.00
CA ASN A 66 6.86 25.00 -11.51
C ASN A 66 6.96 23.78 -12.42
N LEU A 67 6.16 22.74 -12.14
CA LEU A 67 6.02 21.52 -12.93
C LEU A 67 4.59 21.36 -13.42
N GLN A 68 4.42 20.65 -14.54
CA GLN A 68 3.12 20.49 -15.17
C GLN A 68 2.46 19.16 -14.81
N ARG A 69 3.26 18.12 -14.49
CA ARG A 69 2.75 16.77 -14.23
C ARG A 69 3.04 16.30 -12.81
N LYS A 70 1.99 15.86 -12.10
CA LYS A 70 2.07 15.17 -10.80
C LYS A 70 2.75 13.79 -10.92
N PRO A 71 3.34 13.26 -9.83
CA PRO A 71 3.78 11.86 -9.81
C PRO A 71 2.61 10.92 -10.14
N ASN A 72 2.83 9.93 -10.98
CA ASN A 72 1.82 8.94 -11.36
C ASN A 72 1.82 7.75 -10.38
N SER A 73 0.91 6.80 -10.60
CA SER A 73 0.78 5.58 -9.80
C SER A 73 2.05 4.72 -9.70
N ARG A 74 2.94 4.74 -10.70
CA ARG A 74 4.22 4.02 -10.66
C ARG A 74 5.20 4.69 -9.72
N GLU A 75 5.28 6.02 -9.74
CA GLU A 75 6.18 6.77 -8.87
C GLU A 75 5.78 6.64 -7.39
N PHE A 76 4.48 6.72 -7.08
CA PHE A 76 3.97 6.41 -5.73
C PHE A 76 4.18 4.93 -5.36
N GLY A 77 3.90 4.01 -6.29
CA GLY A 77 4.06 2.57 -6.06
C GLY A 77 5.50 2.17 -5.70
N GLY A 78 6.49 2.80 -6.33
CA GLY A 78 7.91 2.61 -5.99
C GLY A 78 8.21 2.94 -4.52
N VAL A 79 7.72 4.09 -4.04
CA VAL A 79 7.94 4.53 -2.65
C VAL A 79 7.19 3.66 -1.65
N LEU A 80 5.94 3.27 -1.94
CA LEU A 80 5.17 2.34 -1.11
C LEU A 80 5.88 0.97 -0.98
N GLN A 81 6.47 0.47 -2.06
CA GLN A 81 7.25 -0.78 -2.05
C GLN A 81 8.58 -0.63 -1.30
N ALA A 82 9.22 0.54 -1.35
CA ALA A 82 10.41 0.81 -0.54
C ALA A 82 10.07 0.85 0.96
N TRP A 83 8.96 1.49 1.35
CA TRP A 83 8.48 1.46 2.74
C TRP A 83 8.10 0.05 3.21
N LEU A 84 7.42 -0.73 2.37
CA LEU A 84 7.08 -2.13 2.68
C LEU A 84 8.33 -2.99 2.96
N ARG A 85 9.41 -2.79 2.19
CA ARG A 85 10.68 -3.50 2.39
C ARG A 85 11.43 -3.02 3.63
N SER A 86 11.25 -1.76 4.03
CA SER A 86 11.90 -1.18 5.20
C SER A 86 11.63 -1.98 6.48
N ASP A 87 12.64 -2.07 7.34
CA ASP A 87 12.54 -2.65 8.69
C ASP A 87 12.35 -1.59 9.77
N ARG A 88 12.08 -0.34 9.36
CA ARG A 88 11.80 0.75 10.30
C ARG A 88 10.50 0.50 11.07
N PRO A 89 10.46 0.87 12.37
CA PRO A 89 9.26 0.69 13.18
C PRO A 89 8.09 1.56 12.72
N ASP A 90 8.35 2.71 12.12
CA ASP A 90 7.36 3.66 11.61
C ASP A 90 7.01 3.43 10.11
N ALA A 91 7.48 2.33 9.52
CA ALA A 91 7.36 2.10 8.08
C ALA A 91 5.89 2.03 7.60
N ALA A 92 4.98 1.50 8.42
CA ALA A 92 3.58 1.35 8.06
C ALA A 92 2.86 2.71 8.05
N GLU A 93 3.10 3.55 9.06
CA GLU A 93 2.56 4.89 9.19
C GLU A 93 3.07 5.82 8.09
N ARG A 94 4.35 5.68 7.74
CA ARG A 94 4.97 6.41 6.63
C ARG A 94 4.41 5.97 5.29
N ALA A 95 4.24 4.66 5.07
CA ALA A 95 3.59 4.14 3.86
C ALA A 95 2.14 4.65 3.73
N GLU A 96 1.40 4.73 4.84
CA GLU A 96 0.05 5.28 4.85
C GLU A 96 0.04 6.76 4.48
N SER A 97 0.96 7.56 5.03
CA SER A 97 1.10 8.98 4.68
C SER A 97 1.36 9.18 3.17
N VAL A 98 2.17 8.32 2.56
CA VAL A 98 2.40 8.34 1.09
C VAL A 98 1.14 7.97 0.31
N LEU A 99 0.35 7.01 0.80
CA LEU A 99 -0.93 6.64 0.18
C LEU A 99 -1.96 7.77 0.32
N GLU A 100 -2.01 8.46 1.45
CA GLU A 100 -2.85 9.64 1.65
C GLU A 100 -2.49 10.76 0.67
N LEU A 101 -1.19 11.04 0.49
CA LEU A 101 -0.71 11.98 -0.52
C LEU A 101 -1.12 11.57 -1.94
N MET A 102 -1.04 10.27 -2.26
CA MET A 102 -1.48 9.74 -3.55
C MET A 102 -2.98 9.98 -3.77
N ILE A 103 -3.81 9.71 -2.74
CA ILE A 103 -5.26 9.95 -2.80
C ILE A 103 -5.56 11.44 -2.99
N GLN A 104 -4.91 12.32 -2.25
CA GLN A 104 -5.07 13.77 -2.37
C GLN A 104 -4.65 14.27 -3.75
N SER A 105 -3.52 13.77 -4.27
CA SER A 105 -3.01 14.11 -5.60
C SER A 105 -3.93 13.65 -6.73
N SER A 106 -4.77 12.64 -6.48
CA SER A 106 -5.68 12.03 -7.45
C SER A 106 -7.06 12.69 -7.58
N ALA A 107 -7.30 13.81 -6.88
CA ALA A 107 -8.59 14.50 -6.85
C ALA A 107 -9.16 14.81 -8.25
N ASP A 108 -8.30 15.06 -9.23
CA ASP A 108 -8.65 15.45 -10.60
C ASP A 108 -8.86 14.28 -11.58
N GLN A 109 -8.90 13.02 -11.10
CA GLN A 109 -8.99 11.80 -11.92
C GLN A 109 -7.87 11.62 -12.96
N GLY A 110 -6.62 11.88 -12.57
CA GLY A 110 -5.42 11.69 -13.42
C GLY A 110 -4.67 10.37 -13.20
N ASP A 111 -3.45 10.28 -13.76
CA ASP A 111 -2.55 9.11 -13.68
C ASP A 111 -2.08 8.74 -12.27
N SER A 112 -2.38 9.58 -11.28
CA SER A 112 -2.04 9.43 -9.86
C SER A 112 -3.06 8.60 -9.07
N LEU A 113 -4.08 8.02 -9.72
CA LEU A 113 -5.12 7.23 -9.04
C LEU A 113 -4.53 6.01 -8.31
N PRO A 114 -4.87 5.82 -7.03
CA PRO A 114 -4.46 4.62 -6.29
C PRO A 114 -5.13 3.38 -6.88
N ASN A 115 -4.43 2.25 -6.79
CA ASN A 115 -4.92 0.95 -7.23
C ASN A 115 -4.84 -0.07 -6.08
N VAL A 116 -5.29 -1.29 -6.33
CA VAL A 116 -5.22 -2.39 -5.36
C VAL A 116 -3.82 -2.60 -4.80
N VAL A 117 -2.78 -2.47 -5.63
CA VAL A 117 -1.38 -2.67 -5.22
C VAL A 117 -0.94 -1.59 -4.23
N SER A 118 -1.35 -0.34 -4.43
CA SER A 118 -1.07 0.76 -3.49
C SER A 118 -1.61 0.45 -2.10
N PHE A 119 -2.90 0.05 -2.01
CA PHE A 119 -3.54 -0.30 -0.74
C PHE A 119 -2.94 -1.57 -0.12
N SER A 120 -2.74 -2.62 -0.92
CA SER A 120 -2.19 -3.88 -0.42
C SER A 120 -0.77 -3.72 0.12
N SER A 121 0.02 -2.80 -0.45
CA SER A 121 1.38 -2.50 0.04
C SER A 121 1.35 -1.93 1.46
N VAL A 122 0.49 -0.94 1.73
CA VAL A 122 0.36 -0.34 3.07
C VAL A 122 -0.21 -1.34 4.09
N ILE A 123 -1.25 -2.08 3.71
CA ILE A 123 -1.82 -3.13 4.58
C ILE A 123 -0.75 -4.19 4.90
N SER A 124 0.07 -4.60 3.93
CA SER A 124 1.17 -5.54 4.17
C SER A 124 2.23 -4.97 5.10
N ALA A 125 2.51 -3.66 5.03
CA ALA A 125 3.41 -2.99 5.96
C ALA A 125 2.87 -3.04 7.40
N TYR A 126 1.56 -2.85 7.59
CA TYR A 126 0.90 -3.03 8.88
C TYR A 126 0.93 -4.47 9.40
N VAL A 127 0.75 -5.47 8.52
CA VAL A 127 0.91 -6.88 8.88
C VAL A 127 2.34 -7.18 9.33
N LYS A 128 3.34 -6.59 8.66
CA LYS A 128 4.76 -6.75 9.00
C LYS A 128 5.10 -6.09 10.34
N SER A 129 4.57 -4.89 10.61
CA SER A 129 4.88 -4.14 11.84
C SER A 129 4.33 -4.82 13.10
N LYS A 130 3.20 -5.55 12.99
CA LYS A 130 2.51 -6.18 14.12
C LYS A 130 2.17 -5.18 15.24
N ALA A 131 2.07 -3.90 14.90
CA ALA A 131 1.74 -2.86 15.87
C ALA A 131 0.33 -3.11 16.46
N PRO A 132 0.06 -2.76 17.73
CA PRO A 132 -1.25 -2.99 18.35
C PRO A 132 -2.43 -2.33 17.62
N HIS A 133 -2.20 -1.23 16.91
CA HIS A 133 -3.23 -0.53 16.12
C HIS A 133 -3.25 -0.95 14.63
N SER A 134 -2.40 -1.90 14.22
CA SER A 134 -2.29 -2.32 12.81
C SER A 134 -3.61 -2.82 12.23
N GLY A 135 -4.39 -3.58 13.01
CA GLY A 135 -5.70 -4.09 12.61
C GLY A 135 -6.71 -2.98 12.35
N GLU A 136 -6.79 -1.97 13.23
CA GLU A 136 -7.69 -0.84 13.07
C GLU A 136 -7.32 0.02 11.85
N ARG A 137 -6.02 0.30 11.67
CA ARG A 137 -5.54 1.07 10.51
C ARG A 137 -5.79 0.33 9.20
N ALA A 138 -5.49 -0.97 9.14
CA ALA A 138 -5.78 -1.79 7.96
C ALA A 138 -7.29 -1.82 7.63
N LEU A 139 -8.16 -1.91 8.65
CA LEU A 139 -9.60 -1.85 8.48
C LEU A 139 -10.06 -0.48 7.94
N ASN A 140 -9.49 0.61 8.43
CA ASN A 140 -9.78 1.95 7.91
C ASN A 140 -9.37 2.08 6.44
N LEU A 141 -8.19 1.59 6.08
CA LEU A 141 -7.72 1.58 4.68
C LEU A 141 -8.67 0.81 3.76
N LEU A 142 -9.19 -0.34 4.18
CA LEU A 142 -10.21 -1.08 3.42
C LEU A 142 -11.49 -0.26 3.22
N LYS A 143 -11.96 0.45 4.26
CA LYS A 143 -13.13 1.34 4.15
C LYS A 143 -12.88 2.48 3.17
N VAL A 144 -11.71 3.11 3.22
CA VAL A 144 -11.30 4.17 2.28
C VAL A 144 -11.26 3.61 0.85
N GLN A 145 -10.66 2.44 0.65
CA GLN A 145 -10.57 1.80 -0.66
C GLN A 145 -11.94 1.51 -1.27
N LYS A 146 -12.90 1.01 -0.48
CA LYS A 146 -14.29 0.79 -0.93
C LYS A 146 -14.96 2.08 -1.37
N LYS A 147 -14.87 3.14 -0.55
CA LYS A 147 -15.44 4.46 -0.87
C LYS A 147 -14.86 5.04 -2.15
N LEU A 148 -13.55 4.91 -2.36
CA LEU A 148 -12.91 5.34 -3.60
C LEU A 148 -13.38 4.54 -4.82
N ALA A 149 -13.57 3.22 -4.66
CA ALA A 149 -14.09 2.38 -5.73
C ALA A 149 -15.51 2.75 -6.15
N GLU A 150 -16.36 3.10 -5.18
CA GLU A 150 -17.73 3.58 -5.43
C GLU A 150 -17.71 4.95 -6.12
N LYS A 151 -16.90 5.90 -5.62
CA LYS A 151 -16.82 7.27 -6.13
C LYS A 151 -16.35 7.35 -7.58
N HIS A 152 -15.33 6.57 -7.95
CA HIS A 152 -14.70 6.67 -9.26
C HIS A 152 -15.25 5.66 -10.27
N GLY A 153 -16.11 4.72 -9.86
CA GLY A 153 -16.54 3.59 -10.69
C GLY A 153 -15.36 2.73 -11.19
N ASN A 154 -14.17 2.91 -10.61
CA ASN A 154 -12.92 2.38 -11.12
C ASN A 154 -12.69 0.97 -10.57
N THR A 155 -12.60 0.00 -11.47
CA THR A 155 -12.33 -1.39 -11.12
C THR A 155 -10.93 -1.60 -10.55
N LEU A 156 -9.97 -0.72 -10.87
CA LEU A 156 -8.56 -0.82 -10.45
C LEU A 156 -8.33 -0.52 -8.97
N VAL A 157 -9.25 0.16 -8.29
CA VAL A 157 -9.15 0.46 -6.85
C VAL A 157 -10.03 -0.47 -6.01
N ARG A 158 -10.91 -1.29 -6.63
CA ARG A 158 -11.79 -2.21 -5.89
C ARG A 158 -10.98 -3.19 -5.03
N PRO A 159 -11.30 -3.36 -3.74
CA PRO A 159 -10.64 -4.36 -2.91
C PRO A 159 -10.79 -5.76 -3.52
N ASN A 160 -9.68 -6.49 -3.61
CA ASN A 160 -9.67 -7.90 -3.99
C ASN A 160 -9.39 -8.78 -2.77
N PHE A 161 -9.37 -10.10 -2.97
CA PHE A 161 -9.11 -11.05 -1.88
C PHE A 161 -7.79 -10.78 -1.16
N LEU A 162 -6.74 -10.35 -1.87
CA LEU A 162 -5.46 -9.99 -1.28
C LEU A 162 -5.61 -8.86 -0.25
N THR A 163 -6.34 -7.79 -0.57
CA THR A 163 -6.64 -6.71 0.38
C THR A 163 -7.34 -7.23 1.63
N TYR A 164 -8.43 -8.01 1.48
CA TYR A 164 -9.16 -8.54 2.63
C TYR A 164 -8.30 -9.46 3.48
N SER A 165 -7.54 -10.37 2.85
CA SER A 165 -6.66 -11.29 3.57
C SER A 165 -5.60 -10.54 4.40
N GLY A 166 -5.05 -9.45 3.87
CA GLY A 166 -4.11 -8.60 4.59
C GLY A 166 -4.75 -7.93 5.81
N VAL A 167 -5.98 -7.43 5.69
CA VAL A 167 -6.73 -6.84 6.80
C VAL A 167 -7.06 -7.89 7.86
N MET A 168 -7.50 -9.08 7.45
CA MET A 168 -7.76 -10.19 8.36
C MET A 168 -6.49 -10.55 9.15
N MET A 169 -5.35 -10.67 8.46
CA MET A 169 -4.06 -10.94 9.12
C MET A 169 -3.68 -9.82 10.09
N ALA A 170 -3.84 -8.55 9.72
CA ALA A 170 -3.55 -7.42 10.61
C ALA A 170 -4.44 -7.44 11.86
N LEU A 171 -5.74 -7.72 11.72
CA LEU A 171 -6.67 -7.85 12.85
C LEU A 171 -6.24 -8.98 13.79
N ILE A 172 -5.96 -10.17 13.25
CA ILE A 172 -5.52 -11.34 14.03
C ILE A 172 -4.23 -11.04 14.80
N LEU A 173 -3.26 -10.39 14.16
CA LEU A 173 -1.95 -10.09 14.76
C LEU A 173 -2.01 -8.94 15.77
N SER A 174 -2.90 -7.96 15.57
CA SER A 174 -3.08 -6.84 16.50
C SER A 174 -3.71 -7.25 17.83
N GLY A 175 -4.56 -8.30 17.82
CA GLY A 175 -5.21 -8.84 19.02
C GLY A 175 -6.10 -7.86 19.80
N GLY A 176 -6.45 -6.70 19.21
CA GLY A 176 -7.24 -5.66 19.87
C GLY A 176 -8.67 -6.10 20.20
N GLY A 177 -9.32 -5.44 21.18
CA GLY A 177 -10.60 -5.85 21.73
C GLY A 177 -11.76 -5.93 20.72
N SER A 178 -11.75 -5.11 19.67
CA SER A 178 -12.74 -5.16 18.58
C SER A 178 -12.30 -6.04 17.39
N ALA A 179 -11.06 -6.53 17.37
CA ALA A 179 -10.47 -7.19 16.20
C ALA A 179 -11.21 -8.48 15.83
N GLU A 180 -11.67 -9.24 16.82
CA GLU A 180 -12.45 -10.46 16.60
C GLU A 180 -13.79 -10.18 15.92
N VAL A 181 -14.51 -9.14 16.37
CA VAL A 181 -15.82 -8.75 15.82
C VAL A 181 -15.68 -8.24 14.39
N GLU A 182 -14.68 -7.40 14.13
CA GLU A 182 -14.43 -6.89 12.78
C GLU A 182 -13.93 -7.98 11.83
N LEU A 183 -13.17 -8.96 12.34
CA LEU A 183 -12.77 -10.13 11.57
C LEU A 183 -13.99 -11.00 11.20
N ASP A 184 -14.90 -11.23 12.15
CA ASP A 184 -16.13 -12.00 11.91
C ASP A 184 -16.99 -11.35 10.81
N ARG A 185 -17.12 -10.01 10.86
CA ARG A 185 -17.82 -9.21 9.84
C ARG A 185 -17.16 -9.29 8.47
N ILE A 186 -15.84 -9.21 8.40
CA ILE A 186 -15.11 -9.35 7.13
C ILE A 186 -15.31 -10.74 6.53
N MET A 187 -15.26 -11.80 7.36
CA MET A 187 -15.49 -13.16 6.87
C MET A 187 -16.92 -13.36 6.35
N ASP A 188 -17.91 -12.75 7.00
CA ASP A 188 -19.30 -12.78 6.50
C ASP A 188 -19.43 -12.02 5.18
N GLU A 189 -18.84 -10.82 5.08
CA GLU A 189 -18.84 -10.07 3.83
C GLU A 189 -18.16 -10.84 2.68
N LEU A 190 -17.08 -11.57 2.97
CA LEU A 190 -16.40 -12.40 1.99
C LEU A 190 -17.26 -13.59 1.55
N ALA A 191 -18.03 -14.19 2.46
CA ALA A 191 -18.91 -15.30 2.13
C ALA A 191 -20.03 -14.91 1.15
N ASP A 192 -20.42 -13.63 1.14
CA ASP A 192 -21.43 -13.07 0.24
C ASP A 192 -20.88 -12.63 -1.13
N LYS A 193 -19.55 -12.74 -1.38
CA LYS A 193 -18.96 -12.36 -2.68
C LYS A 193 -19.13 -13.46 -3.73
N GLU A 194 -19.41 -13.04 -4.97
CA GLU A 194 -19.58 -13.92 -6.13
C GLU A 194 -18.34 -14.77 -6.46
N ASP A 195 -18.56 -15.91 -7.15
CA ASP A 195 -17.55 -16.92 -7.52
C ASP A 195 -16.34 -16.39 -8.31
N GLY A 196 -16.44 -15.20 -8.92
CA GLY A 196 -15.34 -14.52 -9.59
C GLY A 196 -14.26 -13.97 -8.66
N PHE A 197 -14.58 -13.77 -7.38
CA PHE A 197 -13.74 -13.05 -6.42
C PHE A 197 -12.54 -13.86 -5.92
N PHE A 198 -12.65 -15.19 -5.89
CA PHE A 198 -11.70 -16.09 -5.23
C PHE A 198 -10.70 -16.79 -6.17
N ARG A 199 -10.78 -16.53 -7.49
CA ARG A 199 -10.11 -17.29 -8.58
C ARG A 199 -8.58 -17.31 -8.60
N GLU A 200 -7.90 -16.75 -7.60
CA GLU A 200 -6.43 -16.78 -7.53
C GLU A 200 -5.92 -17.99 -6.75
N PHE A 201 -4.93 -18.71 -7.28
CA PHE A 201 -4.21 -19.80 -6.59
C PHE A 201 -3.65 -19.37 -5.22
N ARG A 202 -3.35 -18.07 -5.06
CA ARG A 202 -2.87 -17.48 -3.81
C ARG A 202 -3.90 -17.49 -2.67
N THR A 203 -5.19 -17.67 -2.98
CA THR A 203 -6.28 -17.66 -2.00
C THR A 203 -6.12 -18.75 -0.95
N THR A 204 -5.81 -19.99 -1.34
CA THR A 204 -5.64 -21.12 -0.41
C THR A 204 -4.40 -20.95 0.47
N GLU A 205 -3.29 -20.50 -0.09
CA GLU A 205 -2.06 -20.21 0.67
C GLU A 205 -2.29 -19.11 1.72
N LEU A 206 -2.99 -18.03 1.34
CA LEU A 206 -3.31 -16.93 2.24
C LEU A 206 -4.28 -17.37 3.35
N LEU A 207 -5.30 -18.18 3.03
CA LEU A 207 -6.20 -18.76 4.02
C LEU A 207 -5.46 -19.70 4.99
N GLY A 208 -4.49 -20.49 4.51
CA GLY A 208 -3.63 -21.32 5.36
C GLY A 208 -2.80 -20.50 6.36
N LYS A 209 -2.27 -19.35 5.93
CA LYS A 209 -1.57 -18.39 6.81
C LYS A 209 -2.52 -17.79 7.85
N ILE A 210 -3.74 -17.42 7.43
CA ILE A 210 -4.80 -16.91 8.31
C ILE A 210 -5.19 -17.94 9.38
N LYS A 211 -5.41 -19.21 9.00
CA LYS A 211 -5.70 -20.29 9.95
C LYS A 211 -4.58 -20.46 10.97
N THR A 212 -3.33 -20.47 10.50
CA THR A 212 -2.15 -20.58 11.38
C THR A 212 -2.08 -19.43 12.38
N ALA A 213 -2.37 -18.20 11.94
CA ALA A 213 -2.43 -17.03 12.80
C ALA A 213 -3.60 -17.12 13.81
N LEU A 214 -4.78 -17.57 13.37
CA LEU A 214 -5.96 -17.77 14.22
C LEU A 214 -5.72 -18.78 15.34
N HIS A 215 -5.05 -19.90 15.06
CA HIS A 215 -4.70 -20.88 16.08
C HIS A 215 -3.84 -20.30 17.22
N ARG A 216 -3.02 -19.31 16.91
CA ARG A 216 -2.13 -18.62 17.86
C ARG A 216 -2.76 -17.39 18.50
N SER A 217 -3.93 -16.96 18.02
CA SER A 217 -4.60 -15.75 18.49
C SER A 217 -5.26 -15.95 19.88
N PRO A 218 -5.40 -14.88 20.67
CA PRO A 218 -6.08 -14.94 21.97
C PRO A 218 -7.62 -14.93 21.86
N PHE A 219 -8.20 -15.09 20.66
CA PHE A 219 -9.63 -14.91 20.45
C PHE A 219 -10.48 -16.01 21.13
N PRO A 220 -11.52 -15.65 21.90
CA PRO A 220 -12.41 -16.60 22.56
C PRO A 220 -13.21 -17.45 21.56
N SER A 221 -13.66 -16.89 20.44
CA SER A 221 -14.47 -17.59 19.44
C SER A 221 -13.65 -18.16 18.28
N LYS A 222 -12.36 -18.47 18.50
CA LYS A 222 -11.44 -18.96 17.47
C LYS A 222 -11.99 -20.15 16.66
N SER A 223 -12.68 -21.09 17.30
CA SER A 223 -13.23 -22.28 16.62
C SER A 223 -14.28 -21.91 15.57
N ARG A 224 -15.11 -20.89 15.85
CA ARG A 224 -16.10 -20.37 14.90
C ARG A 224 -15.42 -19.68 13.71
N LEU A 225 -14.39 -18.88 13.96
CA LEU A 225 -13.62 -18.20 12.92
C LEU A 225 -12.86 -19.18 12.03
N LEU A 226 -12.30 -20.25 12.61
CA LEU A 226 -11.66 -21.33 11.86
C LEU A 226 -12.65 -22.05 10.93
N HIS A 227 -13.85 -22.37 11.43
CA HIS A 227 -14.91 -22.98 10.61
C HIS A 227 -15.34 -22.09 9.45
N LYS A 228 -15.46 -20.77 9.68
CA LYS A 228 -15.72 -19.80 8.59
C LYS A 228 -14.59 -19.80 7.56
N CYS A 229 -13.33 -19.83 8.02
CA CYS A 229 -12.17 -19.90 7.13
C CYS A 229 -12.12 -21.20 6.31
N GLU A 230 -12.53 -22.33 6.87
CA GLU A 230 -12.65 -23.62 6.17
C GLU A 230 -13.77 -23.60 5.11
N LYS A 231 -14.90 -22.97 5.42
CA LYS A 231 -15.97 -22.78 4.43
C LYS A 231 -15.49 -21.93 3.26
N LEU A 232 -14.81 -20.80 3.53
CA LEU A 232 -14.23 -19.96 2.49
C LEU A 232 -13.24 -20.76 1.63
N GLU A 233 -12.35 -21.55 2.23
CA GLU A 233 -11.41 -22.39 1.49
C GLU A 233 -12.11 -23.46 0.65
N SER A 234 -13.16 -24.09 1.17
CA SER A 234 -13.94 -25.11 0.45
C SER A 234 -14.64 -24.50 -0.77
N SER A 235 -15.20 -23.30 -0.62
CA SER A 235 -15.77 -22.53 -1.74
C SER A 235 -14.70 -22.23 -2.80
N CYS A 236 -13.47 -21.90 -2.40
CA CYS A 236 -12.37 -21.65 -3.34
C CYS A 236 -11.88 -22.94 -4.02
N GLY A 237 -11.75 -24.04 -3.28
CA GLY A 237 -11.22 -25.31 -3.79
C GLY A 237 -12.16 -26.02 -4.76
N ALA A 238 -13.47 -25.89 -4.57
CA ALA A 238 -14.48 -26.37 -5.53
C ALA A 238 -14.40 -25.62 -6.88
N GLN A 239 -13.91 -24.38 -6.89
CA GLN A 239 -13.83 -23.52 -8.08
C GLN A 239 -12.57 -23.75 -8.93
N THR A 240 -11.51 -24.37 -8.39
CA THR A 240 -10.27 -24.67 -9.16
C THR A 240 -10.38 -25.94 -9.99
N LEU A 241 -11.39 -26.78 -9.71
CA LEU A 241 -11.61 -28.09 -10.35
C LEU A 241 -12.76 -28.08 -11.39
N SER A 242 -13.44 -26.95 -11.60
CA SER A 242 -14.48 -26.74 -12.63
C SER A 242 -13.98 -25.85 -13.76
#